data_AF-A0A965E3G5-F1
#
_entry.id   AF-A0A965E3G5-F1
#
_cell.length_a   1.000
_cell.length_b   1.000
_cell.length_c   1.000
_cell.angle_alpha   90.00
_cell.angle_beta   90.00
_cell.angle_gamma   90.00
#
_symmetry.space_group_name_H-M   'P 1'
#
loop_
_entity.id
_entity.type
_entity.pdbx_description
1 polymer ?
#
loop_
_entity_poly.entity_id
_entity_poly.type
_entity_poly.pdbx_seq_one_letter_code
_entity_poly.pdbx_strand_id
1 'polypeptide(L)'
;MWRHRARHRLRGNLRKEHPGEVNACRWSFYLAHRKVVYEECCNDVHERRTLPLSTVTRRRTLSEDESKQLLGPLGARFAREAVVHDVASAVAAAEQIGFPVVAKLVGDRLAHKSERGLVRLSLNSADAVREACELLLSLRRADDGDVRLLIAEQVVGNRELI
;
A
#
# COMPACT_ATOMS: atom_id res chain seq x y z
N MET A 1 4.35 -59.63 13.18
CA MET A 1 3.68 -60.82 13.76
C MET A 1 2.93 -60.35 15.00
N TRP A 2 1.57 -60.48 14.99
CA TRP A 2 0.59 -60.25 16.09
C TRP A 2 0.36 -58.79 16.53
N ARG A 3 -0.74 -58.07 16.22
CA ARG A 3 -2.22 -58.23 16.36
C ARG A 3 -2.76 -58.13 17.80
N HIS A 4 -3.55 -57.08 18.07
CA HIS A 4 -4.93 -57.05 18.62
C HIS A 4 -5.22 -55.59 19.08
N ARG A 5 -5.99 -54.74 18.38
CA ARG A 5 -7.46 -54.68 18.18
C ARG A 5 -8.26 -54.51 19.47
N ALA A 6 -8.81 -53.31 19.69
CA ALA A 6 -10.17 -53.12 20.19
C ALA A 6 -10.72 -51.77 19.71
N ARG A 7 -11.86 -51.82 19.03
CA ARG A 7 -12.67 -50.68 18.59
C ARG A 7 -13.67 -50.39 19.70
N HIS A 8 -14.05 -49.13 19.91
CA HIS A 8 -15.44 -48.82 20.18
C HIS A 8 -15.86 -47.55 19.44
N ARG A 9 -16.95 -47.71 18.70
CA ARG A 9 -17.66 -46.73 17.89
C ARG A 9 -18.94 -46.44 18.66
N LEU A 10 -19.22 -45.18 18.99
CA LEU A 10 -20.57 -44.73 19.32
C LEU A 10 -20.95 -43.63 18.34
N ARG A 11 -22.03 -43.91 17.61
CA ARG A 11 -22.79 -42.96 16.80
C ARG A 11 -23.69 -42.16 17.74
N GLY A 12 -23.80 -40.85 17.53
CA GLY A 12 -24.79 -39.99 18.15
C GLY A 12 -25.15 -38.87 17.17
N ASN A 13 -26.45 -38.69 16.96
CA ASN A 13 -27.08 -37.96 15.86
C ASN A 13 -27.00 -36.42 15.94
N LEU A 14 -27.08 -35.83 14.75
CA LEU A 14 -27.45 -34.46 14.37
C LEU A 14 -28.39 -33.71 15.34
N ARG A 15 -28.04 -32.46 15.67
CA ARG A 15 -28.96 -31.30 15.71
C ARG A 15 -28.24 -30.04 15.22
N LYS A 16 -28.91 -29.30 14.34
CA LYS A 16 -28.56 -27.95 13.90
C LYS A 16 -29.09 -26.96 14.92
N GLU A 17 -28.27 -26.06 15.45
CA GLU A 17 -28.74 -24.84 16.13
C GLU A 17 -27.79 -23.65 15.81
N HIS A 18 -28.39 -22.61 15.24
CA HIS A 18 -27.98 -21.20 15.28
C HIS A 18 -29.21 -20.45 15.86
N PRO A 19 -29.13 -19.18 16.29
CA PRO A 19 -28.01 -18.39 16.81
C PRO A 19 -28.39 -17.72 18.16
N GLY A 20 -27.41 -17.18 18.89
CA GLY A 20 -27.71 -16.22 19.96
C GLY A 20 -26.83 -16.35 21.18
N GLU A 21 -26.12 -15.25 21.46
CA GLU A 21 -25.65 -14.84 22.79
C GLU A 21 -24.83 -15.86 23.60
N VAL A 22 -23.51 -15.67 23.66
CA VAL A 22 -22.79 -15.92 24.91
C VAL A 22 -21.79 -14.81 25.20
N ASN A 23 -22.10 -14.12 26.28
CA ASN A 23 -21.24 -13.23 27.05
C ASN A 23 -20.03 -13.97 27.63
N ALA A 24 -18.94 -13.23 27.73
CA ALA A 24 -17.91 -13.28 28.78
C ALA A 24 -17.18 -14.60 29.11
N CYS A 25 -15.87 -14.57 28.83
CA CYS A 25 -14.77 -15.07 29.68
C CYS A 25 -14.79 -16.52 30.20
N ARG A 26 -13.81 -17.32 29.71
CA ARG A 26 -12.86 -18.09 30.55
C ARG A 26 -11.64 -18.51 29.72
N TRP A 27 -10.44 -17.99 30.05
CA TRP A 27 -9.41 -18.63 30.90
C TRP A 27 -9.03 -20.04 30.38
N SER A 28 -7.79 -20.42 30.08
CA SER A 28 -6.51 -20.05 30.66
C SER A 28 -5.34 -20.75 29.93
N PHE A 29 -4.13 -20.20 30.10
CA PHE A 29 -2.87 -20.91 30.37
C PHE A 29 -2.24 -21.86 29.33
N TYR A 30 -1.04 -21.53 28.86
CA TYR A 30 0.18 -22.31 29.15
C TYR A 30 1.45 -21.43 29.00
N LEU A 31 2.02 -21.06 30.16
CA LEU A 31 3.44 -20.95 30.58
C LEU A 31 4.56 -20.97 29.51
N ALA A 32 5.74 -20.34 29.65
CA ALA A 32 6.33 -19.35 30.56
C ALA A 32 7.79 -19.11 30.08
N HIS A 33 8.35 -17.93 30.40
CA HIS A 33 9.79 -17.59 30.48
C HIS A 33 10.56 -17.09 29.23
N ARG A 34 10.45 -15.79 28.94
CA ARG A 34 11.59 -14.83 28.99
C ARG A 34 11.08 -13.41 28.72
N LYS A 35 11.45 -12.46 29.59
CA LYS A 35 11.09 -11.04 29.54
C LYS A 35 11.41 -10.42 28.17
N VAL A 36 10.38 -10.00 27.46
CA VAL A 36 10.44 -8.90 26.49
C VAL A 36 9.34 -7.93 26.91
N VAL A 37 9.74 -6.69 27.12
CA VAL A 37 8.89 -5.55 27.47
C VAL A 37 7.91 -5.34 26.31
N TYR A 38 6.62 -5.48 26.58
CA TYR A 38 5.53 -5.03 25.72
C TYR A 38 4.45 -4.47 26.65
N GLU A 39 4.72 -3.28 27.16
CA GLU A 39 3.76 -2.54 27.97
C GLU A 39 3.90 -1.07 27.58
N GLU A 40 3.16 -0.71 26.52
CA GLU A 40 2.64 0.62 26.18
C GLU A 40 2.14 0.59 24.72
N CYS A 41 0.89 0.16 24.48
CA CYS A 41 0.30 0.30 23.14
C CYS A 41 -1.22 0.53 23.09
N CYS A 42 -1.93 0.67 24.23
CA CYS A 42 -3.41 0.72 24.16
C CYS A 42 -4.13 1.79 25.00
N ASN A 43 -3.44 2.72 25.69
CA ASN A 43 -4.13 3.62 26.64
C ASN A 43 -3.99 5.12 26.40
N ASP A 44 -4.00 5.57 25.14
CA ASP A 44 -4.25 7.00 24.86
C ASP A 44 -5.21 7.21 23.68
N VAL A 45 -6.47 6.82 23.89
CA VAL A 45 -7.57 6.98 22.90
C VAL A 45 -8.58 8.05 23.36
N HIS A 46 -8.17 9.03 24.16
CA HIS A 46 -9.05 10.07 24.71
C HIS A 46 -8.70 11.49 24.29
N GLU A 47 -8.57 11.70 22.98
CA GLU A 47 -9.02 12.95 22.37
C GLU A 47 -9.54 12.69 20.95
N ARG A 48 -10.85 12.45 20.80
CA ARG A 48 -11.49 12.49 19.48
C ARG A 48 -11.45 13.94 19.01
N ARG A 49 -10.40 14.31 18.28
CA ARG A 49 -10.47 15.49 17.39
C ARG A 49 -11.51 15.19 16.32
N THR A 50 -12.73 15.66 16.55
CA THR A 50 -13.77 15.74 15.54
C THR A 50 -13.27 16.68 14.43
N LEU A 51 -12.83 16.10 13.32
CA LEU A 51 -12.63 16.86 12.10
C LEU A 51 -14.01 17.39 11.67
N PRO A 52 -14.21 18.71 11.48
CA PRO A 52 -15.46 19.22 10.94
C PRO A 52 -15.59 18.75 9.49
N LEU A 53 -16.26 17.62 9.26
CA LEU A 53 -16.67 17.17 7.93
C LEU A 53 -17.92 17.95 7.48
N SER A 54 -17.83 19.28 7.51
CA SER A 54 -18.93 20.18 7.14
C SER A 54 -18.48 21.16 6.07
N THR A 55 -18.23 20.62 4.89
CA THR A 55 -18.50 21.22 3.58
C THR A 55 -18.44 20.06 2.61
N VAL A 56 -19.45 19.88 1.77
CA VAL A 56 -19.31 18.96 0.62
C VAL A 56 -18.28 19.60 -0.31
N THR A 57 -17.01 19.32 -0.05
CA THR A 57 -15.91 19.63 -0.93
C THR A 57 -16.18 18.85 -2.20
N ARG A 58 -16.14 19.51 -3.36
CA ARG A 58 -16.24 18.88 -4.67
C ARG A 58 -15.39 17.60 -4.65
N ARG A 59 -16.01 16.43 -4.77
CA ARG A 59 -15.30 15.14 -4.85
C ARG A 59 -14.44 15.17 -6.11
N ARG A 60 -13.17 15.50 -5.96
CA ARG A 60 -12.16 15.38 -7.01
C ARG A 60 -11.27 14.18 -6.71
N THR A 61 -10.88 13.47 -7.76
CA THR A 61 -9.85 12.44 -7.67
C THR A 61 -8.52 13.13 -7.42
N LEU A 62 -7.79 12.70 -6.39
CA LEU A 62 -6.44 13.17 -6.14
C LEU A 62 -5.46 12.46 -7.05
N SER A 63 -4.39 13.15 -7.43
CA SER A 63 -3.23 12.51 -8.05
C SER A 63 -2.55 11.54 -7.07
N GLU A 64 -1.67 10.69 -7.60
CA GLU A 64 -0.94 9.70 -6.80
C GLU A 64 -0.06 10.37 -5.74
N ASP A 65 0.64 11.46 -6.10
CA ASP A 65 1.50 12.20 -5.18
C ASP A 65 0.70 12.94 -4.11
N GLU A 66 -0.42 13.59 -4.47
CA GLU A 66 -1.32 14.22 -3.51
C GLU A 66 -1.90 13.19 -2.52
N SER A 67 -2.28 12.01 -3.01
CA SER A 67 -2.81 10.94 -2.17
C SER A 67 -1.78 10.45 -1.14
N LYS A 68 -0.52 10.30 -1.55
CA LYS A 68 0.56 9.90 -0.64
C LYS A 68 0.91 10.98 0.38
N GLN A 69 0.93 12.25 -0.04
CA GLN A 69 1.13 13.39 0.87
C GLN A 69 0.04 13.46 1.93
N LEU A 70 -1.21 13.11 1.57
CA LEU A 70 -2.33 13.06 2.52
C LEU A 70 -2.21 11.88 3.51
N LEU A 71 -1.78 10.70 3.04
CA LEU A 71 -1.75 9.47 3.83
C LEU A 71 -0.46 9.30 4.66
N GLY A 72 0.66 9.87 4.23
CA GLY A 72 1.95 9.75 4.92
C GLY A 72 1.91 10.15 6.40
N PRO A 73 1.33 11.32 6.76
CA PRO A 73 1.17 11.73 8.16
C PRO A 73 0.30 10.78 9.00
N LEU A 74 -0.52 9.93 8.37
CA LEU A 74 -1.35 8.93 9.05
C LEU A 74 -0.61 7.61 9.31
N GLY A 75 0.71 7.55 9.01
CA GLY A 75 1.55 6.38 9.26
C GLY A 75 1.71 5.43 8.06
N ALA A 76 1.10 5.76 6.91
CA ALA A 76 1.33 5.01 5.68
C ALA A 76 2.80 5.17 5.22
N ARG A 77 3.43 4.05 4.86
CA ARG A 77 4.80 4.02 4.35
C ARG A 77 4.78 3.91 2.81
N PHE A 78 5.60 4.71 2.15
CA PHE A 78 5.74 4.74 0.70
C PHE A 78 7.20 4.58 0.30
N ALA A 79 7.43 4.11 -0.93
CA ALA A 79 8.75 4.08 -1.55
C ALA A 79 9.33 5.50 -1.66
N ARG A 80 10.66 5.62 -1.71
CA ARG A 80 11.30 6.91 -1.97
C ARG A 80 10.92 7.39 -3.36
N GLU A 81 10.48 8.63 -3.47
CA GLU A 81 10.09 9.22 -4.76
C GLU A 81 10.27 10.73 -4.79
N ALA A 82 10.30 11.27 -6.01
CA ALA A 82 10.31 12.70 -6.29
C ALA A 82 9.38 13.01 -7.47
N VAL A 83 8.67 14.14 -7.38
CA VAL A 83 7.87 14.68 -8.46
C VAL A 83 8.58 15.90 -9.05
N VAL A 84 8.75 15.90 -10.38
CA VAL A 84 9.52 16.90 -11.12
C VAL A 84 8.81 17.29 -12.40
N HIS A 85 9.21 18.42 -12.99
CA HIS A 85 8.55 19.00 -14.17
C HIS A 85 9.27 18.73 -15.49
N ASP A 86 10.53 18.32 -15.44
CA ASP A 86 11.38 18.18 -16.61
C ASP A 86 12.32 16.97 -16.52
N VAL A 87 12.88 16.60 -17.67
CA VAL A 87 13.71 15.41 -17.82
C VAL A 87 15.04 15.53 -17.07
N ALA A 88 15.64 16.71 -17.02
CA ALA A 88 16.92 16.90 -16.33
C ALA A 88 16.75 16.71 -14.82
N SER A 89 15.70 17.31 -14.26
CA SER A 89 15.30 17.11 -12.86
C SER A 89 14.94 15.65 -12.56
N ALA A 90 14.36 14.92 -13.52
CA ALA A 90 14.06 13.50 -13.37
C ALA A 90 15.32 12.63 -13.28
N VAL A 91 16.31 12.91 -14.12
CA VAL A 91 17.61 12.22 -14.06
C VAL A 91 18.30 12.50 -12.73
N ALA A 92 18.35 13.77 -12.30
CA ALA A 92 18.93 14.13 -11.01
C ALA A 92 18.22 13.44 -9.84
N ALA A 93 16.88 13.39 -9.86
CA ALA A 93 16.10 12.68 -8.85
C ALA A 93 16.41 11.18 -8.84
N ALA A 94 16.55 10.54 -10.00
CA ALA A 94 16.90 9.13 -10.11
C ALA A 94 18.28 8.84 -9.52
N GLU A 95 19.27 9.70 -9.77
CA GLU A 95 20.61 9.57 -9.19
C GLU A 95 20.61 9.71 -7.67
N GLN A 96 19.77 10.59 -7.11
CA GLN A 96 19.61 10.74 -5.67
C GLN A 96 18.86 9.56 -5.02
N ILE A 97 17.87 9.00 -5.71
CA ILE A 97 17.11 7.83 -5.24
C ILE A 97 17.98 6.57 -5.27
N GLY A 98 18.70 6.36 -6.37
CA GLY A 98 19.44 5.14 -6.69
C GLY A 98 18.64 4.21 -7.60
N PHE A 99 19.34 3.51 -8.49
CA PHE A 99 18.75 2.59 -9.47
C PHE A 99 18.54 1.17 -8.90
N PRO A 100 17.56 0.38 -9.39
CA PRO A 100 16.59 0.73 -10.43
C PRO A 100 15.48 1.66 -9.94
N VAL A 101 15.03 2.55 -10.84
CA VAL A 101 13.88 3.42 -10.61
C VAL A 101 12.74 3.13 -11.57
N VAL A 102 11.57 3.66 -11.21
CA VAL A 102 10.34 3.71 -12.01
C VAL A 102 10.07 5.16 -12.38
N ALA A 103 9.72 5.42 -13.63
CA ALA A 103 9.21 6.72 -14.07
C ALA A 103 7.72 6.61 -14.43
N LYS A 104 6.91 7.57 -13.97
CA LYS A 104 5.47 7.66 -14.28
C LYS A 104 5.09 9.07 -14.71
N LEU A 105 4.16 9.18 -15.65
CA LEU A 105 3.45 10.46 -15.86
C LEU A 105 2.30 10.56 -14.86
N VAL A 106 2.22 11.68 -14.13
CA VAL A 106 1.22 11.92 -13.08
C VAL A 106 0.52 13.27 -13.27
N GLY A 107 -0.75 13.33 -12.88
CA GLY A 107 -1.60 14.52 -13.01
C GLY A 107 -3.04 14.17 -12.61
N ASP A 108 -3.84 15.18 -12.27
CA ASP A 108 -5.20 15.02 -11.72
C ASP A 108 -6.16 14.27 -12.67
N ARG A 109 -5.91 14.35 -13.98
CA ARG A 109 -6.75 13.73 -15.01
C ARG A 109 -6.13 12.45 -15.60
N LEU A 110 -4.97 12.04 -15.11
CA LEU A 110 -4.26 10.84 -15.57
C LEU A 110 -4.72 9.59 -14.78
N ALA A 111 -5.90 9.08 -15.15
CA ALA A 111 -6.35 7.74 -14.79
C ALA A 111 -5.85 6.69 -15.79
N HIS A 112 -5.87 5.40 -15.40
CA HIS A 112 -5.50 4.26 -16.28
C HIS A 112 -4.09 4.36 -16.88
N LYS A 113 -3.11 4.69 -16.02
CA LYS A 113 -1.72 4.97 -16.43
C LYS A 113 -1.08 3.78 -17.17
N SER A 114 -1.29 2.57 -16.68
CA SER A 114 -0.66 1.36 -17.24
C SER A 114 -1.19 1.05 -18.64
N GLU A 115 -2.51 1.13 -18.84
CA GLU A 115 -3.18 0.90 -20.11
C GLU A 115 -2.75 1.91 -21.18
N ARG A 116 -2.39 3.12 -20.75
CA ARG A 116 -1.86 4.19 -21.60
C ARG A 116 -0.35 4.14 -21.79
N GLY A 117 0.34 3.16 -21.19
CA GLY A 117 1.80 3.09 -21.24
C GLY A 117 2.48 4.31 -20.60
N LEU A 118 1.90 4.86 -19.53
CA LEU A 118 2.42 6.03 -18.79
C LEU A 118 3.29 5.63 -17.59
N VAL A 119 3.77 4.38 -17.58
CA VAL A 119 4.69 3.84 -16.57
C VAL A 119 5.86 3.17 -17.27
N ARG A 120 7.08 3.44 -16.81
CA ARG A 120 8.32 2.80 -17.26
C ARG A 120 9.03 2.22 -16.04
N LEU A 121 9.29 0.93 -16.08
CA LEU A 121 9.91 0.16 -15.01
C LEU A 121 11.35 -0.21 -15.39
N SER A 122 12.10 -0.66 -14.40
CA SER A 122 13.44 -1.23 -14.53
C SER A 122 14.42 -0.28 -15.21
N LEU A 123 14.35 1.01 -14.85
CA LEU A 123 15.27 2.03 -15.35
C LEU A 123 16.55 1.95 -14.54
N ASN A 124 17.60 1.38 -15.14
CA ASN A 124 18.86 1.05 -14.46
C ASN A 124 19.98 2.08 -14.65
N SER A 125 19.73 3.17 -15.38
CA SER A 125 20.72 4.20 -15.66
C SER A 125 20.08 5.57 -15.91
N ALA A 126 20.89 6.62 -15.81
CA ALA A 126 20.50 7.99 -16.14
C ALA A 126 19.97 8.13 -17.58
N ASP A 127 20.63 7.46 -18.54
CA ASP A 127 20.22 7.49 -19.95
C ASP A 127 18.86 6.79 -20.16
N ALA A 128 18.65 5.63 -19.53
CA ALA A 128 17.35 4.96 -19.56
C ALA A 128 16.24 5.82 -18.94
N VAL A 129 16.54 6.57 -17.88
CA VAL A 129 15.58 7.53 -17.28
C VAL A 129 15.28 8.68 -18.23
N ARG A 130 16.30 9.24 -18.89
CA ARG A 130 16.13 10.33 -19.86
C ARG A 130 15.21 9.92 -21.00
N GLU A 131 15.54 8.82 -21.67
CA GLU A 131 14.75 8.27 -22.79
C GLU A 131 13.32 7.94 -22.37
N ALA A 132 13.16 7.30 -21.20
CA ALA A 132 11.84 6.97 -20.66
C ALA A 132 11.00 8.23 -20.38
N CYS A 133 11.59 9.27 -19.80
CA CYS A 133 10.89 10.50 -19.45
C CYS A 133 10.51 11.33 -20.70
N GLU A 134 11.40 11.42 -21.69
CA GLU A 134 11.08 12.06 -22.98
C GLU A 134 9.90 11.36 -23.66
N LEU A 135 9.93 10.02 -23.71
CA LEU A 135 8.83 9.23 -24.22
C LEU A 135 7.53 9.47 -23.45
N LEU A 136 7.56 9.43 -22.11
CA LEU A 136 6.38 9.70 -21.28
C LEU A 136 5.77 11.08 -21.55
N LEU A 137 6.60 12.12 -21.66
CA LEU A 137 6.13 13.48 -21.97
C LEU A 137 5.51 13.56 -23.37
N SER A 138 6.07 12.84 -24.36
CA SER A 138 5.50 12.78 -25.71
C SER A 138 4.13 12.08 -25.79
N LEU A 139 3.79 11.23 -24.80
CA LEU A 139 2.51 10.53 -24.72
C LEU A 139 1.39 11.38 -24.09
N ARG A 140 1.72 12.59 -23.60
CA ARG A 140 0.74 13.53 -23.08
C ARG A 140 -0.27 13.93 -24.15
N ARG A 141 -1.53 14.01 -23.76
CA ARG A 141 -2.65 14.51 -24.58
C ARG A 141 -3.10 15.88 -24.08
N ALA A 142 -3.79 16.63 -24.93
CA ALA A 142 -4.26 17.98 -24.60
C ALA A 142 -5.24 18.00 -23.41
N ASP A 143 -6.03 16.94 -23.24
CA ASP A 143 -7.04 16.78 -22.18
C ASP A 143 -6.47 16.37 -20.82
N ASP A 144 -5.22 15.88 -20.78
CA ASP A 144 -4.55 15.44 -19.56
C ASP A 144 -4.32 16.56 -18.54
N GLY A 145 -4.44 17.83 -18.96
CA GLY A 145 -4.23 18.98 -18.09
C GLY A 145 -2.76 19.16 -17.73
N ASP A 146 -2.48 19.65 -16.52
CA ASP A 146 -1.10 19.77 -16.02
C ASP A 146 -0.55 18.40 -15.63
N VAL A 147 0.65 18.07 -16.13
CA VAL A 147 1.28 16.76 -15.93
C VAL A 147 2.71 16.93 -15.46
N ARG A 148 3.15 15.99 -14.64
CA ARG A 148 4.47 15.95 -14.02
C ARG A 148 5.07 14.55 -14.17
N LEU A 149 6.37 14.44 -13.98
CA LEU A 149 7.08 13.17 -13.90
C LEU A 149 7.23 12.77 -12.43
N LEU A 150 6.91 11.53 -12.11
CA LEU A 150 7.17 10.92 -10.80
C LEU A 150 8.27 9.86 -10.97
N ILE A 151 9.38 10.05 -10.27
CA ILE A 151 10.50 9.12 -10.22
C ILE A 151 10.49 8.45 -8.85
N ALA A 152 10.38 7.13 -8.82
CA ALA A 152 10.31 6.36 -7.59
C ALA A 152 11.31 5.21 -7.58
N GLU A 153 11.78 4.84 -6.39
CA GLU A 153 12.48 3.58 -6.16
C GLU A 153 11.65 2.40 -6.66
N GLN A 154 12.27 1.47 -7.39
CA GLN A 154 11.60 0.24 -7.77
C GLN A 154 11.64 -0.78 -6.62
N VAL A 155 10.50 -0.94 -5.95
CA VAL A 155 10.34 -1.94 -4.89
C VAL A 155 9.99 -3.30 -5.50
N VAL A 156 10.75 -4.33 -5.13
CA VAL A 156 10.48 -5.73 -5.51
C VAL A 156 9.80 -6.44 -4.33
N GLY A 157 8.61 -6.99 -4.58
CA GLY A 157 7.85 -7.75 -3.59
C GLY A 157 7.54 -9.16 -4.07
N ASN A 158 7.58 -10.13 -3.17
CA ASN A 158 7.18 -11.53 -3.45
C ASN A 158 5.67 -11.75 -3.30
N ARG A 159 4.94 -10.75 -2.79
CA ARG A 159 3.50 -10.81 -2.58
C ARG A 159 2.90 -9.41 -2.69
N GLU A 160 1.80 -9.34 -3.44
CA GLU A 160 0.95 -8.16 -3.59
C GLU A 160 -0.37 -8.42 -2.83
N LEU A 161 -0.94 -7.37 -2.26
CA LEU A 161 -2.24 -7.39 -1.59
C LEU A 161 -3.15 -6.39 -2.32
N ILE A 162 -4.35 -6.82 -2.69
CA ILE A 162 -5.39 -6.03 -3.38
C ILE A 162 -6.56 -5.83 -2.42
#